data_AF-A0A2G7GKV4-F1
#
_entry.id   AF-A0A2G7GKV4-F1
#
_cell.length_a   1.000
_cell.length_b   1.000
_cell.length_c   1.000
_cell.angle_alpha   90.00
_cell.angle_beta   90.00
_cell.angle_gamma   90.00
#
_symmetry.space_group_name_H-M   'P 1'
#
loop_
_entity.id
_entity.type
_entity.pdbx_description
1 polymer ?
#
loop_
_entity_poly.entity_id
_entity_poly.type
_entity_poly.pdbx_seq_one_letter_code
_entity_poly.pdbx_strand_id
1 'polypeptide(L)'
;MQEYNDWAMFDDAGNLAVSQMMYELKRAISTKPLPQVRRQLHQLREEVGKKHGEVYDSDVRDIITSYLTQWACEVHELHPVFGLDYSYWQL
;
A
#
# COMPACT_ATOMS: atom_id res chain seq x y z
N MET A 1 -13.74 13.54 1.20
CA MET A 1 -13.19 12.19 0.99
C MET A 1 -11.97 12.41 0.13
N GLN A 2 -10.77 12.10 0.61
CA GLN A 2 -9.53 12.42 -0.11
C GLN A 2 -9.38 11.39 -1.25
N GLU A 3 -9.53 11.84 -2.50
CA GLU A 3 -9.31 11.02 -3.69
C GLU A 3 -7.82 10.69 -3.76
N TYR A 4 -7.46 9.46 -3.43
CA TYR A 4 -6.13 8.92 -3.73
C TYR A 4 -6.17 8.48 -5.20
N ASN A 5 -5.92 9.42 -6.12
CA ASN A 5 -5.87 9.18 -7.56
C ASN A 5 -4.41 9.14 -8.06
N ASP A 6 -3.51 8.61 -7.24
CA ASP A 6 -2.08 8.57 -7.59
C ASP A 6 -1.71 7.34 -8.43
N TRP A 7 -2.52 6.28 -8.38
CA TRP A 7 -2.37 5.11 -9.25
C TRP A 7 -3.25 5.24 -10.49
N ALA A 8 -2.68 4.99 -11.66
CA ALA A 8 -3.40 5.04 -12.94
C ALA A 8 -3.94 3.65 -13.29
N MET A 9 -5.03 3.23 -12.67
CA MET A 9 -5.72 1.99 -13.05
C MET A 9 -6.47 2.19 -14.37
N PHE A 10 -6.74 1.11 -15.12
CA PHE A 10 -7.41 1.22 -16.42
C PHE A 10 -8.86 1.71 -16.32
N ASP A 11 -9.53 1.48 -15.18
CA ASP A 11 -10.89 1.92 -14.93
C ASP A 11 -11.11 2.44 -13.50
N ASP A 12 -12.26 3.09 -13.29
CA ASP A 12 -12.67 3.63 -11.99
C ASP A 12 -12.84 2.54 -10.93
N ALA A 13 -13.19 1.32 -11.35
CA ALA A 13 -13.34 0.18 -10.45
C ALA A 13 -11.99 -0.24 -9.86
N GLY A 14 -10.94 -0.27 -10.68
CA GLY A 14 -9.57 -0.51 -10.26
C GLY A 14 -9.07 0.60 -9.33
N ASN A 15 -9.30 1.86 -9.67
CA ASN A 15 -8.93 3.00 -8.83
C ASN A 15 -9.58 2.92 -7.44
N LEU A 16 -10.86 2.57 -7.40
CA LEU A 16 -11.59 2.36 -6.16
C LEU A 16 -11.05 1.16 -5.37
N ALA A 17 -10.77 0.03 -6.03
CA ALA A 17 -10.25 -1.17 -5.39
C ALA A 17 -8.89 -0.92 -4.72
N VAL A 18 -7.97 -0.25 -5.40
CA VAL A 18 -6.67 0.12 -4.83
C VAL A 18 -6.83 1.16 -3.71
N SER A 19 -7.74 2.14 -3.86
CA SER A 19 -8.06 3.11 -2.80
C SER A 19 -8.55 2.44 -1.52
N GLN A 20 -9.46 1.47 -1.65
CA GLN A 20 -9.99 0.71 -0.51
C GLN A 20 -8.89 -0.12 0.16
N MET A 21 -8.08 -0.83 -0.62
CA MET A 21 -6.91 -1.56 -0.11
C MET A 21 -5.97 -0.63 0.67
N MET A 22 -5.62 0.53 0.11
CA MET A 22 -4.71 1.48 0.75
C MET A 22 -5.29 2.09 2.02
N TYR A 23 -6.59 2.38 2.04
CA TYR A 23 -7.29 2.83 3.24
C TYR A 23 -7.22 1.80 4.37
N GLU A 24 -7.46 0.52 4.07
CA GLU A 24 -7.36 -0.55 5.05
C GLU A 24 -5.94 -0.72 5.60
N LEU A 25 -4.94 -0.64 4.72
CA LEU A 25 -3.54 -0.76 5.11
C LEU A 25 -3.08 0.42 5.97
N LYS A 26 -3.48 1.65 5.63
CA LYS A 26 -3.21 2.83 6.46
C LYS A 26 -3.74 2.65 7.87
N ARG A 27 -4.98 2.18 8.00
CA ARG A 27 -5.60 1.88 9.30
C ARG A 27 -4.88 0.74 10.02
N ALA A 28 -4.44 -0.29 9.29
CA ALA A 28 -3.69 -1.41 9.86
C ALA A 28 -2.33 -0.96 10.41
N ILE A 29 -1.61 -0.07 9.73
CA ILE A 29 -0.33 0.50 10.22
C ILE A 29 -0.52 1.17 11.58
N SER A 30 -1.59 1.94 11.77
CA SER A 30 -1.87 2.60 13.05
C SER A 30 -2.30 1.68 14.18
N THR A 31 -2.64 0.42 13.90
CA THR A 31 -3.30 -0.47 14.89
C THR A 31 -2.64 -1.84 15.03
N LYS A 32 -1.73 -2.22 14.14
CA LYS A 32 -1.13 -3.56 14.09
C LYS A 32 0.39 -3.45 13.90
N PRO A 33 1.16 -4.46 14.34
CA PRO A 33 2.59 -4.55 14.03
C PRO A 33 2.84 -4.67 12.51
N LEU A 34 3.91 -4.02 12.01
CA LEU A 34 4.27 -4.02 10.59
C LEU A 34 4.35 -5.41 9.92
N PRO A 35 4.83 -6.50 10.58
CA PRO A 35 4.82 -7.82 9.96
C PRO A 35 3.42 -8.34 9.66
N GLN A 36 2.42 -7.95 10.45
CA GLN A 36 1.02 -8.31 10.20
C GLN A 36 0.44 -7.46 9.06
N VAL A 37 0.76 -6.16 9.03
CA VAL A 37 0.37 -5.25 7.93
C VAL A 37 0.91 -5.79 6.61
N ARG A 38 2.17 -6.21 6.58
CA ARG A 38 2.78 -6.79 5.38
C ARG A 38 2.06 -8.05 4.88
N ARG A 39 1.66 -8.95 5.78
CA ARG A 39 0.84 -10.12 5.37
C ARG A 39 -0.51 -9.67 4.79
N GLN A 40 -1.16 -8.70 5.43
CA GLN A 40 -2.43 -8.15 4.95
C GLN A 40 -2.28 -7.47 3.58
N LEU A 41 -1.19 -6.75 3.33
CA LEU A 41 -0.85 -6.18 2.03
C LEU A 41 -0.81 -7.24 0.94
N HIS A 42 -0.07 -8.34 1.16
CA HIS A 42 0.01 -9.41 0.16
C HIS A 42 -1.35 -10.04 -0.12
N GLN A 43 -2.17 -10.27 0.92
CA GLN A 43 -3.51 -10.82 0.77
C GLN A 43 -4.44 -9.90 -0.03
N LEU A 44 -4.54 -8.62 0.37
CA LEU A 44 -5.40 -7.65 -0.32
C LEU A 44 -4.95 -7.42 -1.76
N ARG A 45 -3.64 -7.33 -2.00
CA ARG A 45 -3.10 -7.17 -3.36
C ARG A 45 -3.43 -8.37 -4.24
N GLU A 46 -3.34 -9.58 -3.71
CA GLU A 46 -3.72 -10.79 -4.44
C GLU A 46 -5.22 -10.77 -4.79
N GLU A 47 -6.07 -10.36 -3.87
CA GLU A 47 -7.52 -10.24 -4.09
C GLU A 47 -7.87 -9.19 -5.14
N VAL A 48 -7.28 -7.99 -5.06
CA VAL A 48 -7.43 -6.93 -6.07
C VAL A 48 -6.91 -7.42 -7.42
N GLY A 49 -5.74 -8.06 -7.42
CA GLY A 49 -5.07 -8.57 -8.61
C GLY A 49 -5.83 -9.66 -9.38
N LYS A 50 -6.80 -10.35 -8.74
CA LYS A 50 -7.69 -11.30 -9.43
C LYS A 50 -8.63 -10.61 -10.44
N LYS A 51 -8.93 -9.33 -10.23
CA LYS A 51 -9.86 -8.54 -11.05
C LYS A 51 -9.18 -7.37 -11.76
N HIS A 52 -8.12 -6.82 -11.16
CA HIS A 52 -7.39 -5.66 -11.63
C HIS A 52 -5.87 -5.97 -11.61
N GLY A 53 -5.37 -6.58 -12.68
CA GLY A 53 -3.97 -7.02 -12.78
C GLY A 53 -2.97 -5.87 -12.82
N GLU A 54 -3.42 -4.65 -13.12
CA GLU A 54 -2.66 -3.40 -13.12
C GLU A 54 -2.08 -3.07 -11.75
N VAL A 55 -2.61 -3.66 -10.67
CA VAL A 55 -2.02 -3.54 -9.32
C VAL A 55 -0.59 -4.12 -9.25
N TYR A 56 -0.21 -4.97 -10.21
CA TYR A 56 1.13 -5.53 -10.33
C TYR A 56 2.05 -4.70 -11.25
N ASP A 57 1.54 -3.63 -11.86
CA ASP A 57 2.38 -2.69 -12.62
C ASP A 57 3.48 -2.13 -11.69
N SER A 58 4.69 -1.94 -12.22
CA SER A 58 5.81 -1.36 -11.45
C SER A 58 5.44 0.02 -10.91
N ASP A 59 4.75 0.84 -11.69
CA ASP A 59 4.46 2.22 -11.29
C ASP A 59 3.47 2.23 -10.11
N VAL A 60 2.42 1.39 -10.20
CA VAL A 60 1.43 1.24 -9.12
C VAL A 60 2.08 0.66 -7.86
N ARG A 61 2.97 -0.33 -8.00
CA ARG A 61 3.70 -0.92 -6.87
C ARG A 61 4.63 0.08 -6.21
N ASP A 62 5.32 0.91 -6.97
CA ASP A 62 6.24 1.91 -6.44
C ASP A 62 5.48 2.98 -5.64
N ILE A 63 4.33 3.44 -6.16
CA ILE A 63 3.44 4.37 -5.44
C ILE A 63 2.93 3.74 -4.14
N ILE A 64 2.41 2.51 -4.18
CA ILE A 64 1.94 1.79 -2.98
C ILE A 64 3.09 1.68 -1.96
N THR A 65 4.27 1.24 -2.39
CA THR A 65 5.44 1.07 -1.52
C THR A 65 5.86 2.38 -0.88
N SER A 66 5.83 3.48 -1.64
CA SER A 66 6.15 4.82 -1.15
C SER A 66 5.21 5.25 -0.04
N TYR A 67 3.89 5.14 -0.27
CA TYR A 67 2.90 5.50 0.74
C TYR A 67 3.00 4.65 2.00
N LEU A 68 3.13 3.33 1.87
CA LEU A 68 3.23 2.43 3.02
C LEU A 68 4.48 2.71 3.84
N THR A 69 5.61 2.95 3.18
CA THR A 69 6.87 3.29 3.83
C THR A 69 6.77 4.61 4.59
N GLN A 70 6.22 5.64 3.94
CA GLN A 70 5.99 6.93 4.57
C GLN A 70 5.10 6.78 5.81
N TRP A 71 3.93 6.15 5.69
CA TRP A 71 3.01 5.99 6.82
C TRP A 71 3.61 5.16 7.95
N ALA A 72 4.34 4.08 7.65
CA ALA A 72 4.99 3.28 8.66
C ALA A 72 6.06 4.09 9.42
N CYS A 73 6.86 4.88 8.71
CA CYS A 73 7.85 5.74 9.33
C CYS A 73 7.22 6.84 10.20
N GLU A 74 6.14 7.46 9.74
CA GLU A 74 5.39 8.48 10.48
C GLU A 74 4.75 7.92 11.75
N VAL A 75 4.03 6.80 11.64
CA VAL A 75 3.29 6.20 12.76
C VAL A 75 4.20 5.58 13.81
N HIS A 76 5.31 4.98 13.40
CA HIS A 76 6.24 4.31 14.30
C HIS A 76 7.48 5.15 14.65
N GLU A 77 7.46 6.44 14.32
CA GLU A 77 8.54 7.40 14.61
C GLU A 77 9.93 6.88 14.17
N LEU A 78 9.98 6.21 13.02
CA LEU A 78 11.22 5.62 12.51
C LEU A 78 12.15 6.72 11.98
N HIS A 79 13.39 6.72 12.46
CA HIS A 79 14.39 7.71 12.10
C HIS A 79 14.79 7.60 10.62
N PRO A 80 14.94 8.70 9.86
CA PRO A 80 15.20 8.65 8.41
C PRO A 80 16.44 7.85 7.98
N VAL A 81 17.46 7.79 8.85
CA VAL A 81 18.72 7.06 8.58
C VAL A 81 18.60 5.54 8.80
N PHE A 82 17.71 5.10 9.69
CA PHE A 82 17.48 3.69 10.02
C PHE A 82 16.03 3.28 9.73
N GLY A 83 15.39 4.01 8.81
CA GLY A 83 13.97 3.89 8.52
C GLY A 83 13.63 2.57 7.87
N LEU A 84 12.34 2.39 7.61
CA LEU A 84 11.87 1.23 6.87
C LEU A 84 12.32 1.35 5.40
N ASP A 85 13.05 0.36 4.90
CA ASP A 85 13.45 0.29 3.49
C ASP A 85 12.25 -0.11 2.61
N TYR A 86 12.15 0.44 1.39
CA TYR A 86 11.10 0.12 0.42
C TYR A 86 10.98 -1.39 0.14
N SER A 87 12.12 -2.10 0.13
CA SER A 87 12.18 -3.56 -0.06
C SER A 87 11.51 -4.35 1.05
N TYR A 88 11.20 -3.75 2.20
CA TYR A 88 10.47 -4.40 3.29
C TYR A 88 9.13 -4.97 2.82
N TRP A 89 8.43 -4.25 1.95
CA TRP A 89 7.09 -4.62 1.49
C TRP A 89 7.10 -5.75 0.44
N GLN A 90 8.23 -5.95 -0.25
CA GLN A 90 8.43 -6.98 -1.28
C GLN A 90 7.29 -7.05 -2.31
N LEU A 91 6.94 -5.89 -2.90
CA LEU A 91 5.82 -5.78 -3.83
C LEU A 91 6.13 -6.25 -5.26
#